data_AF-A0A4S4BFA5-F1
#
_entry.id   AF-A0A4S4BFA5-F1
#
_cell.length_a   1.000
_cell.length_b   1.000
_cell.length_c   1.000
_cell.angle_alpha   90.00
_cell.angle_beta   90.00
_cell.angle_gamma   90.00
#
_symmetry.space_group_name_H-M   'P 1'
#
loop_
_entity.id
_entity.type
_entity.pdbx_description
1 polymer ?
#
loop_
_entity_poly.entity_id
_entity_poly.type
_entity_poly.pdbx_seq_one_letter_code
_entity_poly.pdbx_strand_id
1 'polypeptide(L)'
;MVHLRLKRLLKLCTQASLAALLCASPASAVAAEHGTVTFHVNVLGTCQLRGVDAEGVTLRCTQGFSPADPRTVISLWGQLPAQPLLALTDSQPAAEGGTLNRYTFAASPDVQQADQQQAGWATFY
;
A
#
# COMPACT_ATOMS: atom_id res chain seq x y z
N MET A 1 35.02 7.28 -16.99
CA MET A 1 35.66 8.38 -17.76
C MET A 1 36.54 7.75 -18.84
N VAL A 2 36.13 7.81 -20.10
CA VAL A 2 36.90 7.21 -21.20
C VAL A 2 36.98 8.23 -22.34
N HIS A 3 38.17 8.81 -22.50
CA HIS A 3 38.57 9.65 -23.62
C HIS A 3 38.87 8.77 -24.84
N LEU A 4 38.08 8.84 -25.91
CA LEU A 4 38.49 8.27 -27.21
C LEU A 4 39.19 9.32 -28.07
N ARG A 5 40.47 9.05 -28.33
CA ARG A 5 41.37 9.85 -29.17
C ARG A 5 41.06 9.62 -30.65
N LEU A 6 40.65 10.69 -31.32
CA LEU A 6 40.55 10.81 -32.77
C LEU A 6 41.97 10.73 -33.37
N LYS A 7 42.27 9.66 -34.12
CA LYS A 7 43.50 9.54 -34.91
C LYS A 7 43.18 9.09 -36.34
N ARG A 8 43.53 10.00 -37.25
CA ARG A 8 43.97 9.75 -38.64
C ARG A 8 42.93 9.15 -39.59
N LEU A 9 42.50 9.96 -40.54
CA LEU A 9 42.49 9.62 -41.97
C LEU A 9 42.35 10.92 -42.75
N LEU A 10 43.50 11.53 -43.03
CA LEU A 10 43.63 12.68 -43.91
C LEU A 10 44.56 12.25 -45.05
N LYS A 11 44.01 11.82 -46.19
CA LYS A 11 44.62 12.08 -47.50
C LYS A 11 43.78 11.58 -48.67
N LEU A 12 43.88 12.38 -49.74
CA LEU A 12 43.47 12.22 -51.14
C LEU A 12 42.14 12.94 -51.46
N CYS A 13 42.19 14.20 -51.92
CA CYS A 13 42.45 14.62 -53.32
C CYS A 13 41.26 14.27 -54.23
N THR A 14 40.67 15.10 -55.10
CA THR A 14 40.88 16.48 -55.59
C THR A 14 39.71 16.75 -56.56
N GLN A 15 39.02 17.92 -56.44
CA GLN A 15 38.26 18.65 -57.49
C GLN A 15 37.04 17.97 -58.14
N ALA A 16 35.98 18.62 -58.63
CA ALA A 16 35.42 19.97 -58.67
C ALA A 16 33.98 19.75 -59.18
N SER A 17 32.93 20.45 -58.74
CA SER A 17 32.42 21.64 -59.43
C SER A 17 30.98 21.89 -58.98
N LEU A 18 30.56 23.15 -59.15
CA LEU A 18 29.19 23.64 -59.28
C LEU A 18 28.37 23.86 -58.00
N ALA A 19 28.37 25.15 -57.65
CA ALA A 19 27.36 25.87 -56.91
C ALA A 19 25.93 25.60 -57.39
N ALA A 20 25.00 26.00 -56.53
CA ALA A 20 23.55 26.05 -56.73
C ALA A 20 22.80 24.74 -56.39
N LEU A 21 22.74 24.45 -55.09
CA LEU A 21 21.44 24.25 -54.46
C LEU A 21 21.44 24.95 -53.10
N LEU A 22 20.98 26.19 -53.17
CA LEU A 22 20.56 26.98 -52.04
C LEU A 22 19.61 26.18 -51.13
N CYS A 23 19.88 26.30 -49.84
CA CYS A 23 18.86 26.52 -48.80
C CYS A 23 17.70 25.52 -48.74
N ALA A 24 17.97 24.36 -48.16
CA ALA A 24 16.94 23.64 -47.41
C ALA A 24 17.54 23.10 -46.10
N SER A 25 17.78 24.01 -45.16
CA SER A 25 17.55 23.66 -43.75
C SER A 25 16.03 23.58 -43.57
N PRO A 26 15.52 22.54 -42.89
CA PRO A 26 15.80 22.46 -41.47
C PRO A 26 16.48 21.14 -41.13
N ALA A 27 17.63 21.24 -40.46
CA ALA A 27 17.92 20.27 -39.43
C ALA A 27 16.70 20.27 -38.52
N SER A 28 15.91 19.19 -38.55
CA SER A 28 14.92 18.92 -37.52
C SER A 28 15.70 18.73 -36.23
N ALA A 29 16.02 19.84 -35.57
CA ALA A 29 16.35 19.84 -34.16
C ALA A 29 15.06 19.39 -33.47
N VAL A 30 14.94 18.09 -33.27
CA VAL A 30 14.00 17.55 -32.30
C VAL A 30 14.50 18.11 -30.98
N ALA A 31 13.93 19.22 -30.55
CA ALA A 31 14.07 19.68 -29.19
C ALA A 31 13.56 18.52 -28.35
N ALA A 32 14.47 17.82 -27.68
CA ALA A 32 14.09 16.89 -26.63
C ALA A 32 13.47 17.77 -25.53
N GLU A 33 12.16 17.95 -25.59
CA GLU A 33 11.43 18.59 -24.50
C GLU A 33 11.63 17.71 -23.27
N HIS A 34 12.40 18.22 -22.32
CA HIS A 34 12.47 17.63 -20.99
C HIS A 34 11.15 17.93 -20.28
N GLY A 35 10.17 17.03 -20.47
CA GLY A 35 8.95 17.02 -19.69
C GLY A 35 9.25 16.58 -18.26
N THR A 36 8.90 17.39 -17.28
CA THR A 36 8.92 16.97 -15.87
C THR A 36 7.59 16.31 -15.56
N VAL A 37 7.61 15.02 -15.24
CA VAL A 37 6.42 14.29 -14.78
C VAL A 37 6.45 14.23 -13.26
N THR A 38 5.41 14.78 -12.62
CA THR A 38 5.25 14.69 -11.17
C THR A 38 4.35 13.53 -10.83
N PHE A 39 4.82 12.63 -9.97
CA PHE A 39 4.03 11.52 -9.44
C PHE A 39 3.60 11.82 -8.01
N HIS A 40 2.33 11.59 -7.72
CA HIS A 40 1.80 11.63 -6.37
C HIS A 40 1.54 10.19 -5.89
N VAL A 41 2.14 9.83 -4.76
CA VAL A 41 1.97 8.51 -4.14
C VAL A 41 1.25 8.70 -2.82
N ASN A 42 0.07 8.09 -2.69
CA ASN A 42 -0.66 8.01 -1.43
C ASN A 42 -0.37 6.66 -0.77
N VAL A 43 0.27 6.69 0.39
CA VAL A 43 0.50 5.48 1.20
C VAL A 43 -0.68 5.34 2.16
N LEU A 44 -1.48 4.29 1.97
CA LEU A 44 -2.59 3.97 2.86
C LEU A 44 -2.11 3.06 4.01
N GLY A 45 -2.72 3.24 5.18
CA GLY A 45 -2.54 2.31 6.28
C GLY A 45 -3.06 0.92 5.90
N THR A 46 -2.30 -0.12 6.23
CA THR A 46 -2.66 -1.51 5.95
C THR A 46 -2.47 -2.37 7.19
N CYS A 47 -3.23 -3.46 7.27
CA CYS A 47 -3.18 -4.41 8.36
C CYS A 47 -3.06 -5.84 7.84
N GLN A 48 -2.51 -6.73 8.67
CA GLN A 48 -2.40 -8.16 8.44
C GLN A 48 -2.97 -8.89 9.64
N LEU A 49 -3.73 -9.95 9.40
CA LEU A 49 -4.22 -10.82 10.46
C LEU A 49 -3.04 -11.57 11.10
N ARG A 50 -2.86 -11.42 12.41
CA ARG A 50 -1.80 -12.13 13.17
C ARG A 50 -2.32 -13.33 13.94
N GLY A 51 -3.53 -13.23 14.45
CA GLY A 51 -4.12 -14.30 15.23
C GLY A 51 -5.61 -14.09 15.45
N VAL A 52 -6.29 -15.19 15.66
CA VAL A 52 -7.69 -15.27 16.06
C VAL A 52 -7.75 -16.24 17.23
N ASP A 53 -8.47 -15.87 18.27
CA ASP A 53 -8.76 -16.74 19.41
C ASP A 53 -10.24 -16.60 19.80
N ALA A 54 -10.64 -17.15 20.95
CA ALA A 54 -12.03 -17.16 21.38
C ALA A 54 -12.59 -15.76 21.70
N GLU A 55 -11.73 -14.81 22.08
CA GLU A 55 -12.15 -13.48 22.52
C GLU A 55 -12.12 -12.47 21.38
N GLY A 56 -11.30 -12.70 20.35
CA GLY A 56 -11.13 -11.71 19.31
C GLY A 56 -10.07 -11.98 18.25
N VAL A 57 -9.69 -10.90 17.58
CA VAL A 57 -8.67 -10.88 16.52
C VAL A 57 -7.55 -9.92 16.86
N THR A 58 -6.32 -10.33 16.55
CA THR A 58 -5.13 -9.48 16.66
C THR A 58 -4.60 -9.17 15.27
N LEU A 59 -4.40 -7.89 14.99
CA LEU A 59 -3.94 -7.38 13.70
C LEU A 59 -2.58 -6.70 13.87
N ARG A 60 -1.67 -6.90 12.92
CA ARG A 60 -0.48 -6.07 12.78
C ARG A 60 -0.71 -5.07 11.67
N CYS A 61 -0.69 -3.79 12.01
CA CYS A 61 -0.90 -2.69 11.10
C CYS A 61 0.39 -1.89 10.88
N THR A 62 0.40 -1.08 9.83
CA THR A 62 1.43 -0.04 9.63
C THR A 62 1.56 0.82 10.88
N GLN A 63 2.77 1.34 11.13
CA GLN A 63 3.08 2.08 12.35
C GLN A 63 2.11 3.26 12.56
N GLY A 64 1.49 3.31 13.74
CA GLY A 64 0.54 4.34 14.14
C GLY A 64 -0.86 4.21 13.52
N PHE A 65 -1.13 3.13 12.79
CA PHE A 65 -2.44 2.91 12.16
C PHE A 65 -3.30 1.97 13.00
N SER A 66 -4.46 2.47 13.44
CA SER A 66 -5.44 1.77 14.27
C SER A 66 -6.84 2.08 13.76
N PRO A 67 -7.36 1.30 12.78
CA PRO A 67 -8.66 1.56 12.19
C PRO A 67 -9.78 1.32 13.21
N ALA A 68 -10.80 2.17 13.21
CA ALA A 68 -11.97 1.99 14.07
C ALA A 68 -12.73 0.69 13.72
N ASP A 69 -12.86 0.40 12.43
CA ASP A 69 -13.40 -0.86 11.93
C ASP A 69 -12.35 -1.57 11.06
N PRO A 70 -11.84 -2.75 11.46
CA PRO A 70 -10.85 -3.49 10.69
C PRO A 70 -11.40 -4.04 9.37
N ARG A 71 -12.73 -4.14 9.20
CA ARG A 71 -13.36 -4.61 7.95
C ARG A 71 -13.29 -3.59 6.82
N THR A 72 -13.05 -2.31 7.13
CA THR A 72 -12.83 -1.27 6.10
C THR A 72 -11.43 -1.32 5.48
N VAL A 73 -10.52 -2.12 6.05
CA VAL A 73 -9.16 -2.26 5.55
C VAL A 73 -9.12 -3.28 4.41
N ILE A 74 -8.80 -2.82 3.21
CA ILE A 74 -8.82 -3.61 1.97
C ILE A 74 -7.95 -4.87 2.09
N SER A 75 -6.78 -4.76 2.72
CA SER A 75 -5.85 -5.89 2.89
C SER A 75 -6.36 -7.01 3.80
N LEU A 76 -7.49 -6.82 4.49
CA LEU A 76 -8.13 -7.81 5.36
C LEU A 76 -9.39 -8.43 4.75
N TRP A 77 -9.78 -8.03 3.53
CA TRP A 77 -10.98 -8.55 2.89
C TRP A 77 -10.92 -10.08 2.74
N GLY A 78 -11.96 -10.76 3.26
CA GLY A 78 -12.06 -12.22 3.26
C GLY A 78 -11.19 -12.95 4.28
N GLN A 79 -10.39 -12.24 5.10
CA GLN A 79 -9.52 -12.86 6.11
C GLN A 79 -10.12 -12.84 7.52
N LEU A 80 -10.99 -11.87 7.80
CA LEU A 80 -11.59 -11.73 9.12
C LEU A 80 -12.73 -12.74 9.33
N PRO A 81 -12.90 -13.27 10.55
CA PRO A 81 -14.05 -14.08 10.91
C PRO A 81 -15.37 -13.34 10.66
N ALA A 82 -16.42 -14.10 10.31
CA ALA A 82 -17.74 -13.54 10.04
C ALA A 82 -18.39 -12.91 11.29
N GLN A 83 -17.97 -13.32 12.49
CA GLN A 83 -18.44 -12.81 13.77
C GLN A 83 -18.29 -11.28 13.85
N PRO A 84 -19.32 -10.56 14.30
CA PRO A 84 -19.25 -9.11 14.46
C PRO A 84 -18.14 -8.75 15.46
N LEU A 85 -17.34 -7.74 15.13
CA LEU A 85 -16.31 -7.17 16.00
C LEU A 85 -16.90 -5.92 16.67
N LEU A 86 -16.67 -5.76 17.98
CA LEU A 86 -17.24 -4.65 18.75
C LEU A 86 -16.35 -3.42 18.74
N ALA A 87 -15.10 -3.56 19.21
CA ALA A 87 -14.24 -2.41 19.45
C ALA A 87 -12.77 -2.82 19.47
N LEU A 88 -11.92 -1.84 19.15
CA LEU A 88 -10.50 -1.87 19.47
C LEU A 88 -10.35 -1.84 21.00
N THR A 89 -9.75 -2.87 21.59
CA THR A 89 -9.54 -2.99 23.04
C THR A 89 -8.11 -2.70 23.46
N ASP A 90 -7.14 -2.93 22.59
CA ASP A 90 -5.73 -2.64 22.84
C ASP A 90 -5.02 -2.21 21.57
N SER A 91 -4.05 -1.31 21.72
CA SER A 91 -3.20 -0.83 20.63
C SER A 91 -1.81 -0.50 21.14
N GLN A 92 -0.80 -1.20 20.63
CA GLN A 92 0.58 -1.06 21.09
C GLN A 92 1.60 -1.24 19.97
N PRO A 93 2.82 -0.69 20.09
CA PRO A 93 3.90 -0.96 19.14
C PRO A 93 4.22 -2.46 19.05
N ALA A 94 4.38 -2.99 17.84
CA ALA A 94 4.86 -4.36 17.64
C ALA A 94 6.40 -4.41 17.77
N ALA A 95 6.95 -5.48 18.35
CA ALA A 95 8.40 -5.66 18.50
C ALA A 95 9.12 -5.70 17.14
N GLU A 96 8.47 -6.26 16.13
CA GLU A 96 8.94 -6.34 14.76
C GLU A 96 8.62 -5.11 13.90
N GLY A 97 8.09 -4.04 14.52
CA GLY A 97 7.66 -2.82 13.86
C GLY A 97 6.18 -2.82 13.46
N GLY A 98 5.60 -1.61 13.38
CA GLY A 98 4.18 -1.40 13.18
C GLY A 98 3.40 -1.30 14.50
N THR A 99 2.09 -1.47 14.40
CA THR A 99 1.16 -1.40 15.55
C THR A 99 0.37 -2.70 15.64
N LEU A 100 0.36 -3.33 16.81
CA LEU A 100 -0.55 -4.42 17.13
C LEU A 100 -1.85 -3.84 17.65
N ASN A 101 -2.96 -4.18 16.99
CA ASN A 101 -4.32 -3.78 17.36
C ASN A 101 -5.13 -5.02 17.72
N ARG A 102 -5.80 -5.01 18.86
CA ARG A 102 -6.65 -6.08 19.35
C ARG A 102 -8.11 -5.67 19.28
N TYR A 103 -8.96 -6.53 18.70
CA TYR A 103 -10.39 -6.31 18.61
C TYR A 103 -11.12 -7.50 19.22
N THR A 104 -12.21 -7.24 19.95
CA THR A 104 -13.04 -8.31 20.53
C THR A 104 -14.25 -8.62 19.66
N PHE A 105 -14.71 -9.87 19.71
CA PHE A 105 -15.99 -10.25 19.13
C PHE A 105 -17.15 -9.70 19.96
N ALA A 106 -18.27 -9.42 19.30
CA ALA A 106 -19.51 -9.19 20.02
C ALA A 106 -19.94 -10.46 20.73
N ALA A 107 -20.35 -10.33 21.99
CA ALA A 107 -20.98 -11.42 22.70
C ALA A 107 -22.20 -11.89 21.89
N SER A 108 -22.27 -13.20 21.61
CA SER A 108 -23.47 -13.77 21.02
C SER A 108 -24.64 -13.56 22.00
N PRO A 109 -25.77 -12.97 21.56
CA PRO A 109 -26.92 -12.76 22.43
C PRO A 109 -27.44 -14.07 23.05
N ASP A 110 -27.24 -15.21 22.37
CA ASP A 110 -27.63 -16.54 22.84
C ASP A 110 -26.93 -16.96 24.15
N VAL A 111 -25.71 -16.46 24.42
CA VAL A 111 -24.98 -16.77 25.66
C VAL A 111 -25.54 -15.96 26.84
N GLN A 112 -26.06 -14.76 26.59
CA GLN A 112 -26.61 -13.89 27.63
C GLN A 112 -28.00 -14.32 28.10
N GLN A 113 -28.79 -14.95 27.23
CA GLN A 113 -30.11 -15.50 27.61
C GLN A 113 -30.01 -16.81 28.42
N ALA A 114 -29.00 -17.65 28.17
CA ALA A 114 -28.81 -18.88 28.94
C ALA A 114 -28.52 -18.59 30.43
N ASP A 115 -27.73 -17.56 30.73
CA ASP A 115 -27.35 -17.23 32.11
C ASP A 115 -28.51 -16.58 32.89
N GLN A 116 -29.34 -15.76 32.21
CA GLN A 116 -30.53 -15.18 32.84
C GLN A 116 -31.64 -16.21 33.12
N GLN A 117 -31.76 -17.25 32.29
CA GLN A 117 -32.81 -18.25 32.45
C GLN A 117 -32.52 -19.24 33.61
N GLN A 118 -31.25 -19.35 34.04
CA GLN A 118 -30.85 -20.23 35.15
C GLN A 118 -31.02 -19.58 36.53
N ALA A 119 -31.15 -18.25 36.61
CA ALA A 119 -31.39 -17.53 37.87
C ALA A 119 -32.86 -17.54 38.33
N GLY A 120 -33.79 -18.02 37.50
CA GLY A 120 -35.23 -18.01 37.77
C GLY A 120 -35.77 -19.32 38.34
N TRP A 121 -35.32 -19.77 39.51
CA TRP A 121 -36.08 -20.79 40.24
C TRP A 121 -37.33 -20.14 40.83
N ALA A 122 -38.46 -20.34 40.16
CA ALA A 122 -39.77 -19.96 40.67
C ALA A 122 -40.07 -20.78 41.93
N THR A 123 -40.23 -20.09 43.07
CA THR A 123 -40.80 -20.72 44.28
C THR A 123 -42.31 -20.71 44.13
N PHE A 124 -42.90 -21.88 43.92
CA PHE A 124 -44.36 -22.05 43.99
C PHE A 124 -44.71 -22.30 45.46
N TYR A 125 -45.55 -21.44 46.04
CA TYR A 125 -46.20 -21.65 47.34
C TYR A 125 -47.57 -22.29 47.14
#